data_AF-A0A3A1QYI2-F1
#
_entry.id   AF-A0A3A1QYI2-F1
#
_cell.length_a   1.000
_cell.length_b   1.000
_cell.length_c   1.000
_cell.angle_alpha   90.00
_cell.angle_beta   90.00
_cell.angle_gamma   90.00
#
_symmetry.space_group_name_H-M   'P 1'
#
loop_
_entity.id
_entity.type
_entity.pdbx_description
1 polymer ?
#
loop_
_entity_poly.entity_id
_entity_poly.type
_entity_poly.pdbx_seq_one_letter_code
_entity_poly.pdbx_strand_id
1 'polypeptide(L)'
;MGKRRVEKDKGVEGMNNMNWYNFEGFLGKIPDFILALVVLLIGWLVAKGVEKAVYKLLNKSGVDDKLFSHLPNRKYSSEKIISKIVYWILLLIVFIIVLNILNLNLIAEPLVNVMNSIFGAIDNILKAALILLFAYALALIVRYGVRKLGNAANFDHLLVKWNIADTEKDAHEGINKTAKVLFYLVLLLFLPAVLSALDITGVSEPFADMLNSMLAFIPKLLAAALIVIVGYFVAKLVRTIVTNFLHAVGLERLGERLGLSRTMNGTSLSSIVGNIAFILILIPTVIAALDKLDIEGISAPAIDMLNDVLTMLPNIAVAVVLILVGLWAGRMAGKWTTSFLNKLGINSIMSNMKVGSWKPDETTNSFTITRILGYIVHFVVALLFIVEALQIVELEFLVTLATGVFAYIPSVIAAVVILAVGLYLGNITKKVLSSILNGNNKNVLATIAKYAIIIMAFFMALDQLGIAQSIVNSAFILVLGGLALAFGLSFGLGGREFAANYLSKMENNLSDISVDKEKAKRKAEESQRDDWTTSMNEDGTIDNQPNRPDDGFPRE
;
A
#
# COMPACT_ATOMS: atom_id res chain seq x y z
N MET A 1 -0.10 -55.26 -9.17
CA MET A 1 -0.60 -56.50 -9.80
C MET A 1 -0.66 -56.25 -11.30
N GLY A 2 0.30 -56.72 -12.10
CA GLY A 2 0.22 -58.00 -12.83
C GLY A 2 -0.25 -57.70 -14.27
N LYS A 3 0.33 -58.19 -15.37
CA LYS A 3 1.31 -59.23 -15.63
C LYS A 3 2.00 -58.92 -16.98
N ARG A 4 3.27 -59.29 -17.08
CA ARG A 4 3.95 -59.57 -18.36
C ARG A 4 3.35 -60.85 -18.97
N ARG A 5 3.18 -60.88 -20.30
CA ARG A 5 3.59 -61.99 -21.21
C ARG A 5 3.46 -61.47 -22.65
N VAL A 6 4.60 -61.32 -23.34
CA VAL A 6 5.16 -62.25 -24.35
C VAL A 6 4.46 -62.09 -25.70
N GLU A 7 5.18 -61.48 -26.64
CA GLU A 7 5.33 -62.09 -27.97
C GLU A 7 6.76 -61.83 -28.44
N LYS A 8 7.54 -62.91 -28.43
CA LYS A 8 8.80 -63.03 -29.17
C LYS A 8 8.43 -63.56 -30.55
N ASP A 9 9.29 -63.23 -31.51
CA ASP A 9 9.62 -64.03 -32.70
C ASP A 9 8.96 -63.60 -34.02
N LYS A 10 9.63 -62.66 -34.72
CA LYS A 10 10.27 -62.84 -36.05
C LYS A 10 11.46 -61.87 -36.09
N GLY A 11 12.73 -62.30 -36.07
CA GLY A 11 13.32 -63.14 -37.12
C GLY A 11 13.53 -62.25 -38.34
N VAL A 12 14.48 -61.30 -38.29
CA VAL A 12 15.79 -61.41 -38.95
C VAL A 12 15.67 -61.75 -40.45
N GLU A 13 15.05 -60.86 -41.21
CA GLU A 13 15.27 -60.72 -42.65
C GLU A 13 15.21 -59.23 -43.01
N GLY A 14 16.36 -58.61 -43.27
CA GLY A 14 16.44 -57.20 -43.66
C GLY A 14 17.72 -56.47 -43.26
N MET A 15 18.58 -57.07 -42.43
CA MET A 15 19.91 -56.54 -42.13
C MET A 15 20.93 -57.10 -43.13
N ASN A 16 20.85 -56.69 -44.40
CA ASN A 16 21.96 -56.82 -45.37
C ASN A 16 21.80 -55.96 -46.64
N ASN A 17 20.99 -54.91 -46.59
CA ASN A 17 21.03 -53.82 -47.57
C ASN A 17 21.41 -52.52 -46.86
N MET A 18 22.60 -52.50 -46.25
CA MET A 18 23.25 -51.21 -45.98
C MET A 18 23.76 -50.69 -47.33
N ASN A 19 22.86 -49.96 -47.98
CA ASN A 19 22.90 -49.41 -49.33
C ASN A 19 24.31 -49.13 -49.89
N TRP A 20 24.79 -50.04 -50.75
CA TRP A 20 25.78 -49.72 -51.80
C TRP A 20 25.31 -48.57 -52.71
N TYR A 21 24.00 -48.29 -52.75
CA TYR A 21 23.40 -47.11 -53.39
C TYR A 21 23.89 -45.75 -52.85
N ASN A 22 24.46 -45.68 -51.64
CA ASN A 22 25.03 -44.42 -51.12
C ASN A 22 26.48 -44.19 -51.56
N PHE A 23 27.22 -45.23 -51.97
CA PHE A 23 28.60 -45.09 -52.44
C PHE A 23 28.65 -44.53 -53.87
N GLU A 24 27.68 -44.91 -54.69
CA GLU A 24 27.49 -44.38 -56.05
C GLU A 24 27.15 -42.88 -56.02
N GLY A 25 26.35 -42.44 -55.04
CA GLY A 25 26.09 -41.02 -54.77
C GLY A 25 27.29 -40.25 -54.21
N PHE A 26 28.25 -40.92 -53.55
CA PHE A 26 29.51 -40.31 -53.10
C PHE A 26 30.51 -40.17 -54.26
N LEU A 27 30.66 -41.23 -55.08
CA LEU A 27 31.49 -41.21 -56.27
C LEU A 27 30.99 -40.18 -57.29
N GLY A 28 29.67 -39.99 -57.40
CA GLY A 28 29.06 -38.95 -58.23
C GLY A 28 29.39 -37.51 -57.82
N LYS A 29 29.85 -37.27 -56.59
CA LYS A 29 30.24 -35.95 -56.07
C LYS A 29 31.75 -35.67 -56.15
N ILE A 30 32.56 -36.64 -56.55
CA ILE A 30 34.00 -36.47 -56.75
C ILE A 30 34.31 -35.36 -57.78
N PRO A 31 33.60 -35.25 -58.93
CA PRO A 31 33.83 -34.17 -59.88
C PRO A 31 33.63 -32.77 -59.26
N ASP A 32 32.55 -32.58 -58.50
CA ASP A 32 32.26 -31.30 -57.83
C ASP A 32 33.33 -30.98 -56.77
N PHE A 33 33.85 -31.99 -56.08
CA PHE A 33 34.93 -31.80 -55.12
C PHE A 33 36.24 -31.36 -55.78
N ILE A 34 36.62 -31.99 -56.89
CA ILE A 34 37.81 -31.61 -57.66
C ILE A 34 37.63 -30.20 -58.23
N LEU A 35 36.46 -29.91 -58.80
CA LEU A 35 36.12 -28.59 -59.34
C LEU A 35 36.22 -27.51 -58.25
N ALA A 36 35.64 -27.76 -57.08
CA ALA A 36 35.69 -26.86 -55.93
C ALA A 36 37.13 -26.59 -55.47
N LEU A 37 38.00 -27.62 -55.44
CA LEU A 37 39.40 -27.47 -55.06
C LEU A 37 40.19 -26.63 -56.08
N VAL A 38 39.93 -26.83 -57.38
CA VAL A 38 40.51 -26.02 -58.46
C VAL A 38 40.05 -24.56 -58.34
N VAL A 39 38.74 -24.32 -58.13
CA VAL A 39 38.18 -22.97 -57.94
C VAL A 39 38.78 -22.29 -56.71
N LEU A 40 39.00 -23.01 -55.61
CA LEU A 40 39.63 -22.48 -54.40
C LEU A 40 41.07 -22.02 -54.67
N LEU A 41 41.88 -22.84 -55.35
CA LEU A 41 43.27 -22.52 -55.67
C LEU A 41 43.37 -21.32 -56.61
N ILE A 42 42.57 -21.32 -57.69
CA ILE A 42 42.53 -20.21 -58.65
C ILE A 42 42.03 -18.94 -57.96
N GLY A 43 40.93 -19.03 -57.22
CA GLY A 43 40.32 -17.89 -56.54
C GLY A 43 41.23 -17.28 -55.48
N TRP A 44 41.99 -18.09 -54.73
CA TRP A 44 43.01 -17.59 -53.80
C TRP A 44 44.11 -16.78 -54.49
N LEU A 45 44.59 -17.27 -55.64
CA LEU A 45 45.62 -16.59 -56.43
C LEU A 45 45.10 -15.27 -57.01
N VAL A 46 43.86 -15.27 -57.50
CA VAL A 46 43.17 -14.07 -57.97
C VAL A 46 43.00 -13.06 -56.84
N ALA A 47 42.50 -13.47 -55.67
CA ALA A 47 42.31 -12.59 -54.51
C ALA A 47 43.63 -11.90 -54.09
N LYS A 48 44.73 -12.64 -54.06
CA LYS A 48 46.07 -12.11 -53.75
C LYS A 48 46.62 -11.17 -54.83
N GLY A 49 46.28 -11.42 -56.09
CA GLY A 49 46.58 -10.52 -57.20
C GLY A 49 45.86 -9.18 -57.04
N VAL A 50 44.55 -9.23 -56.75
CA VAL A 50 43.72 -8.04 -56.54
C VAL A 50 44.18 -7.26 -55.30
N GLU A 51 44.53 -7.92 -54.19
CA GLU A 51 45.10 -7.28 -53.00
C GLU A 51 46.27 -6.33 -53.35
N LYS A 52 47.24 -6.85 -54.12
CA LYS A 52 48.43 -6.07 -54.53
C LYS A 52 48.07 -4.92 -55.45
N ALA A 53 47.12 -5.12 -56.36
CA ALA A 53 46.64 -4.08 -57.25
C ALA A 53 45.97 -2.95 -56.46
N VAL A 54 45.06 -3.28 -55.54
CA VAL A 54 44.38 -2.33 -54.65
C VAL A 54 45.39 -1.57 -53.80
N TYR A 55 46.36 -2.25 -53.18
CA TYR A 55 47.42 -1.61 -52.41
C TYR A 55 48.20 -0.59 -53.24
N LYS A 56 48.63 -0.97 -54.45
CA LYS A 56 49.40 -0.08 -55.33
C LYS A 56 48.58 1.14 -55.77
N LEU A 57 47.28 0.97 -56.05
CA LEU A 57 46.39 2.07 -56.42
C LEU A 57 46.17 3.04 -55.26
N LEU A 58 45.87 2.52 -54.06
CA LEU A 58 45.67 3.33 -52.87
C LEU A 58 46.95 4.08 -52.47
N ASN A 59 48.10 3.42 -52.49
CA ASN A 59 49.38 4.05 -52.16
C ASN A 59 49.75 5.15 -53.16
N LYS A 60 49.37 5.01 -54.44
CA LYS A 60 49.56 6.06 -55.45
C LYS A 60 48.67 7.29 -55.19
N SER A 61 47.52 7.13 -54.55
CA SER A 61 46.59 8.23 -54.28
C SER A 61 47.01 9.12 -53.09
N GLY A 62 47.98 8.66 -52.27
CA GLY A 62 48.50 9.41 -51.12
C GLY A 62 47.42 9.71 -50.07
N VAL A 63 46.46 8.81 -49.90
CA VAL A 63 45.32 9.00 -49.01
C VAL A 63 45.75 9.00 -47.54
N ASP A 64 46.67 8.12 -47.14
CA ASP A 64 47.16 8.06 -45.75
C ASP A 64 47.92 9.32 -45.35
N ASP A 65 48.78 9.85 -46.22
CA ASP A 65 49.52 11.09 -45.97
C ASP A 65 48.60 12.30 -45.78
N LYS A 66 47.50 12.37 -46.53
CA LYS A 66 46.53 13.47 -46.46
C LYS A 66 45.61 13.39 -45.25
N LEU A 67 45.18 12.19 -44.87
CA LEU A 67 44.18 12.01 -43.81
C LEU A 67 44.80 11.74 -42.44
N PHE A 68 45.99 11.12 -42.38
CA PHE A 68 46.55 10.57 -41.15
C PHE A 68 47.97 11.05 -40.82
N SER A 69 48.50 12.06 -41.52
CA SER A 69 49.81 12.68 -41.23
C SER A 69 50.01 13.15 -39.80
N HIS A 70 48.93 13.45 -39.07
CA HIS A 70 48.97 13.96 -37.69
C HIS A 70 49.07 12.86 -36.62
N LEU A 71 49.12 11.59 -36.99
CA LEU A 71 49.17 10.45 -36.06
C LEU A 71 50.55 9.79 -36.06
N PRO A 72 51.43 10.07 -35.09
CA PRO A 72 52.74 9.45 -35.02
C PRO A 72 52.65 7.95 -34.68
N ASN A 73 53.55 7.16 -35.27
CA ASN A 73 53.86 5.76 -34.91
C ASN A 73 52.76 4.69 -35.20
N ARG A 74 52.28 4.62 -36.45
CA ARG A 74 51.38 3.53 -36.89
C ARG A 74 52.15 2.32 -37.44
N LYS A 75 51.87 1.15 -36.88
CA LYS A 75 52.47 -0.14 -37.28
C LYS A 75 52.02 -0.62 -38.68
N TYR A 76 50.88 -0.15 -39.16
CA TYR A 76 50.32 -0.50 -40.47
C TYR A 76 49.71 0.76 -41.11
N SER A 77 50.00 0.99 -42.41
CA SER A 77 49.37 2.07 -43.17
C SER A 77 47.92 1.74 -43.53
N SER A 78 47.08 2.77 -43.70
CA SER A 78 45.66 2.59 -44.00
C SER A 78 45.46 1.84 -45.34
N GLU A 79 46.33 2.06 -46.32
CA GLU A 79 46.32 1.35 -47.61
C GLU A 79 46.52 -0.15 -47.47
N LYS A 80 47.43 -0.56 -46.57
CA LYS A 80 47.72 -1.98 -46.31
C LYS A 80 46.56 -2.66 -45.57
N ILE A 81 45.86 -1.91 -44.72
CA ILE A 81 44.67 -2.40 -44.03
C ILE A 81 43.54 -2.62 -45.03
N ILE A 82 43.25 -1.61 -45.85
CA ILE A 82 42.18 -1.68 -46.86
C ILE A 82 42.47 -2.78 -47.88
N SER A 83 43.72 -2.89 -48.38
CA SER A 83 44.06 -3.95 -49.33
C SER A 83 43.84 -5.35 -48.75
N LYS A 84 44.22 -5.56 -47.48
CA LYS A 84 43.97 -6.83 -46.78
C LYS A 84 42.48 -7.11 -46.57
N ILE A 85 41.67 -6.11 -46.25
CA ILE A 85 40.22 -6.27 -46.13
C ILE A 85 39.64 -6.75 -47.46
N VAL A 86 40.03 -6.12 -48.58
CA VAL A 86 39.61 -6.53 -49.93
C VAL A 86 40.03 -7.98 -50.23
N TYR A 87 41.25 -8.37 -49.86
CA TYR A 87 41.72 -9.76 -49.99
C TYR A 87 40.80 -10.75 -49.25
N TRP A 88 40.47 -10.47 -47.98
CA TRP A 88 39.61 -11.36 -47.19
C TRP A 88 38.18 -11.43 -47.71
N ILE A 89 37.62 -10.31 -48.19
CA ILE A 89 36.29 -10.29 -48.82
C ILE A 89 36.30 -11.13 -50.10
N LEU A 90 37.29 -10.97 -50.97
CA LEU A 90 37.41 -11.77 -52.19
C LEU A 90 37.61 -13.25 -51.87
N LEU A 91 38.39 -13.57 -50.85
CA LEU A 91 38.57 -14.94 -50.40
C LEU A 91 37.28 -15.53 -49.83
N LEU A 92 36.46 -14.73 -49.12
CA LEU A 92 35.13 -15.12 -48.67
C LEU A 92 34.20 -15.42 -49.86
N ILE A 93 34.24 -14.61 -50.93
CA ILE A 93 33.47 -14.83 -52.17
C ILE A 93 33.87 -16.18 -52.79
N VAL A 94 35.17 -16.39 -52.96
CA VAL A 94 35.70 -17.66 -53.49
C VAL A 94 35.26 -18.82 -52.63
N PHE A 95 35.33 -18.70 -51.31
CA PHE A 95 34.92 -19.74 -50.37
C PHE A 95 33.42 -20.06 -50.48
N ILE A 96 32.55 -19.04 -50.62
CA ILE A 96 31.11 -19.24 -50.85
C ILE A 96 30.84 -19.95 -52.18
N ILE A 97 31.54 -19.57 -53.25
CA ILE A 97 31.42 -20.25 -54.56
C ILE A 97 31.79 -21.72 -54.42
N VAL A 98 32.88 -22.03 -53.71
CA VAL A 98 33.34 -23.39 -53.42
C VAL A 98 32.26 -24.17 -52.64
N LEU A 99 31.68 -23.58 -51.60
CA LEU A 99 30.62 -24.24 -50.81
C LEU A 99 29.35 -24.49 -51.65
N ASN A 100 28.98 -23.56 -52.53
CA ASN A 100 27.83 -23.73 -53.43
C ASN A 100 28.09 -24.84 -54.46
N ILE A 101 29.30 -24.93 -55.02
CA ILE A 101 29.69 -26.04 -55.92
C ILE A 101 29.59 -27.39 -55.20
N LEU A 102 29.99 -27.45 -53.93
CA LEU A 102 29.86 -28.65 -53.09
C LEU A 102 28.41 -28.93 -52.64
N ASN A 103 27.45 -28.10 -53.05
CA ASN A 103 26.04 -28.19 -52.67
C ASN A 103 25.84 -28.13 -51.14
N LEU A 104 26.66 -27.31 -50.47
CA LEU A 104 26.64 -27.07 -49.02
C LEU A 104 25.89 -25.76 -48.69
N ASN A 105 24.72 -25.57 -49.28
CA ASN A 105 23.94 -24.33 -49.18
C ASN A 105 23.64 -23.92 -47.73
N LEU A 106 23.40 -24.88 -46.84
CA LEU A 106 23.17 -24.64 -45.40
C LEU A 106 24.35 -23.92 -44.71
N ILE A 107 25.57 -24.11 -45.21
CA ILE A 107 26.79 -23.46 -44.70
C ILE A 107 27.09 -22.16 -45.48
N ALA A 108 26.77 -22.15 -46.78
CA ALA A 108 27.01 -20.99 -47.63
C ALA A 108 26.07 -19.80 -47.33
N GLU A 109 24.79 -20.05 -47.02
CA GLU A 109 23.79 -18.99 -46.81
C GLU A 109 24.18 -17.98 -45.71
N PRO A 110 24.58 -18.40 -44.49
CA PRO A 110 25.02 -17.45 -43.47
C PRO A 110 26.21 -16.59 -43.93
N LEU A 111 27.13 -17.14 -44.71
CA LEU A 111 28.27 -16.41 -45.26
C LEU A 111 27.84 -15.41 -46.33
N VAL A 112 26.88 -15.79 -47.19
CA VAL A 112 26.25 -14.87 -48.16
C VAL A 112 25.58 -13.70 -47.43
N ASN A 113 24.91 -13.96 -46.31
CA ASN A 113 24.31 -12.91 -45.50
C ASN A 113 25.36 -11.97 -44.91
N VAL A 114 26.47 -12.50 -44.37
CA VAL A 114 27.60 -11.67 -43.91
C VAL A 114 28.18 -10.83 -45.04
N MET A 115 28.32 -11.39 -46.24
CA MET A 115 28.77 -10.66 -47.42
C MET A 115 27.83 -9.49 -47.77
N ASN A 116 26.53 -9.76 -47.82
CA ASN A 116 25.52 -8.75 -48.10
C ASN A 116 25.52 -7.65 -47.03
N SER A 117 25.70 -8.01 -45.75
CA SER A 117 25.86 -7.03 -44.66
C SER A 117 27.11 -6.18 -44.82
N ILE A 118 28.26 -6.74 -45.24
CA ILE A 118 29.48 -5.98 -45.49
C ILE A 118 29.29 -5.03 -46.68
N PHE A 119 28.70 -5.48 -47.78
CA PHE A 119 28.43 -4.61 -48.93
C PHE A 119 27.40 -3.52 -48.61
N GLY A 120 26.35 -3.86 -47.85
CA GLY A 120 25.36 -2.90 -47.36
C GLY A 120 25.99 -1.86 -46.42
N ALA A 121 26.92 -2.26 -45.56
CA ALA A 121 27.64 -1.34 -44.68
C ALA A 121 28.46 -0.31 -45.47
N ILE A 122 29.04 -0.68 -46.62
CA ILE A 122 29.76 0.28 -47.48
C ILE A 122 28.79 1.34 -48.03
N ASP A 123 27.62 0.93 -48.53
CA ASP A 123 26.59 1.86 -49.01
C ASP A 123 26.10 2.80 -47.90
N ASN A 124 25.84 2.25 -46.71
CA ASN A 124 25.42 2.99 -45.52
C ASN A 124 26.47 4.00 -45.05
N ILE A 125 27.76 3.61 -45.02
CA ILE A 125 28.87 4.51 -44.68
C ILE A 125 28.96 5.67 -45.69
N LEU A 126 28.77 5.39 -46.99
CA LEU A 126 28.77 6.43 -48.02
C LEU A 126 27.61 7.42 -47.83
N LYS A 127 26.40 6.93 -47.58
CA LYS A 127 25.23 7.79 -47.27
C LYS A 127 25.48 8.65 -46.04
N ALA A 128 25.96 8.05 -44.96
CA ALA A 128 26.27 8.75 -43.71
C ALA A 128 27.35 9.83 -43.90
N ALA A 129 28.41 9.53 -44.66
CA ALA A 129 29.45 10.48 -45.00
C ALA A 129 28.92 11.68 -45.81
N LEU A 130 28.01 11.42 -46.76
CA LEU A 130 27.36 12.46 -47.55
C LEU A 130 26.50 13.37 -46.67
N ILE A 131 25.68 12.79 -45.79
CA ILE A 131 24.85 13.55 -44.83
C ILE A 131 25.73 14.38 -43.90
N LEU A 132 26.83 13.82 -43.39
CA LEU A 132 27.75 14.53 -42.49
C LEU A 132 28.45 15.69 -43.20
N LEU A 133 28.87 15.50 -44.46
CA LEU A 133 29.45 16.57 -45.28
C LEU A 133 28.43 17.69 -45.49
N PHE A 134 27.19 17.34 -45.85
CA PHE A 134 26.10 18.31 -45.99
C PHE A 134 25.82 19.05 -44.68
N ALA A 135 25.74 18.34 -43.55
CA ALA A 135 25.53 18.90 -42.22
C ALA A 135 26.66 19.87 -41.83
N TYR A 136 27.92 19.52 -42.13
CA TYR A 136 29.07 20.37 -41.88
C TYR A 136 29.03 21.65 -42.73
N ALA A 137 28.67 21.54 -44.02
CA ALA A 137 28.49 22.69 -44.90
C ALA A 137 27.37 23.60 -44.40
N LEU A 138 26.23 23.03 -44.00
CA LEU A 138 25.12 23.78 -43.42
C LEU A 138 25.50 24.46 -42.10
N ALA A 139 26.21 23.77 -41.22
CA ALA A 139 26.70 24.32 -39.97
C ALA A 139 27.67 25.50 -40.19
N LEU A 140 28.53 25.44 -41.20
CA LEU A 140 29.38 26.57 -41.61
C LEU A 140 28.55 27.77 -42.08
N ILE A 141 27.52 27.53 -42.88
CA ILE A 141 26.60 28.58 -43.35
C ILE A 141 25.91 29.25 -42.15
N VAL A 142 25.35 28.45 -41.22
CA VAL A 142 24.70 28.96 -40.00
C VAL A 142 25.67 29.77 -39.16
N ARG A 143 26.87 29.23 -38.90
CA ARG A 143 27.93 29.93 -38.14
C ARG A 143 28.32 31.26 -38.78
N TYR A 144 28.47 31.29 -40.10
CA TYR A 144 28.79 32.50 -40.84
C TYR A 144 27.64 33.51 -40.77
N GLY A 145 26.40 33.05 -40.95
CA GLY A 145 25.19 33.87 -40.85
C GLY A 145 25.05 34.54 -39.49
N VAL A 146 25.22 33.79 -38.39
CA VAL A 146 25.12 34.31 -37.02
C VAL A 146 26.17 35.38 -36.74
N ARG A 147 27.43 35.13 -37.15
CA ARG A 147 28.51 36.13 -37.01
C ARG A 147 28.26 37.39 -37.82
N LYS A 148 27.80 37.22 -39.06
CA LYS A 148 27.53 38.35 -39.96
C LYS A 148 26.35 39.18 -39.46
N LEU A 149 25.28 38.54 -39.00
CA LEU A 149 24.11 39.22 -38.43
C LEU A 149 24.43 39.91 -37.10
N GLY A 150 25.21 39.25 -36.23
CA GLY A 150 25.66 39.84 -34.96
C GLY A 150 26.41 41.16 -35.19
N ASN A 151 27.33 41.17 -36.16
CA ASN A 151 28.12 42.35 -36.49
C ASN A 151 27.33 43.40 -37.29
N ALA A 152 26.40 42.99 -38.17
CA ALA A 152 25.65 43.92 -39.02
C ALA A 152 24.52 44.64 -38.28
N ALA A 153 23.93 44.03 -37.26
CA ALA A 153 22.81 44.58 -36.52
C ALA A 153 23.21 45.28 -35.20
N ASN A 154 24.51 45.54 -34.97
CA ASN A 154 25.03 46.14 -33.75
C ASN A 154 24.48 45.47 -32.48
N PHE A 155 24.37 44.14 -32.49
CA PHE A 155 23.84 43.39 -31.35
C PHE A 155 24.68 43.56 -30.09
N ASP A 156 25.95 43.92 -30.25
CA ASP A 156 26.87 44.18 -29.15
C ASP A 156 26.34 45.28 -28.22
N HIS A 157 25.85 46.38 -28.78
CA HIS A 157 25.29 47.48 -28.01
C HIS A 157 23.93 47.11 -27.37
N LEU A 158 23.13 46.25 -28.00
CA LEU A 158 21.86 45.77 -27.42
C LEU A 158 22.10 44.86 -26.21
N LEU A 159 23.12 44.00 -26.28
CA LEU A 159 23.50 43.10 -25.19
C LEU A 159 24.04 43.88 -23.98
N VAL A 160 24.83 44.92 -24.21
CA VAL A 160 25.26 45.83 -23.12
C VAL A 160 24.07 46.61 -22.56
N LYS A 161 23.17 47.13 -23.41
CA LYS A 161 21.97 47.87 -22.98
C LYS A 161 21.02 47.03 -22.13
N TRP A 162 20.91 45.74 -22.40
CA TRP A 162 20.09 44.81 -21.63
C TRP A 162 20.81 44.19 -20.44
N ASN A 163 22.02 44.68 -20.12
CA ASN A 163 22.81 44.22 -18.99
C ASN A 163 23.18 42.72 -19.07
N ILE A 164 23.30 42.20 -20.30
CA ILE A 164 23.63 40.79 -20.59
C ILE A 164 25.15 40.61 -20.75
N ALA A 165 25.87 41.65 -21.17
CA ALA A 165 27.32 41.67 -21.27
C ALA A 165 27.89 42.97 -20.67
N ASP A 166 29.01 42.87 -19.97
CA ASP A 166 29.62 44.02 -19.26
C ASP A 166 30.34 44.98 -20.20
N THR A 167 30.92 44.48 -21.31
CA THR A 167 31.57 45.31 -22.34
C THR A 167 31.21 44.88 -23.77
N GLU A 168 31.35 45.79 -24.73
CA GLU A 168 31.15 45.48 -26.17
C GLU A 168 32.09 44.37 -26.68
N LYS A 169 33.29 44.27 -26.10
CA LYS A 169 34.23 43.17 -26.42
C LYS A 169 33.70 41.82 -25.92
N ASP A 170 33.12 41.78 -24.73
CA ASP A 170 32.51 40.56 -24.18
C ASP A 170 31.27 40.16 -24.98
N ALA A 171 30.49 41.14 -25.47
CA ALA A 171 29.35 40.89 -26.35
C ALA A 171 29.80 40.27 -27.68
N HIS A 172 30.84 40.81 -28.32
CA HIS A 172 31.43 40.25 -29.54
C HIS A 172 31.98 38.83 -29.33
N GLU A 173 32.67 38.59 -28.22
CA GLU A 173 33.15 37.25 -27.86
C GLU A 173 31.98 36.29 -27.61
N GLY A 174 30.92 36.76 -26.96
CA GLY A 174 29.67 36.04 -26.73
C GLY A 174 28.99 35.61 -28.02
N ILE A 175 28.85 36.50 -29.01
CA ILE A 175 28.30 36.17 -30.33
C ILE A 175 29.16 35.10 -31.01
N ASN A 176 30.48 35.21 -30.92
CA ASN A 176 31.40 34.25 -31.53
C ASN A 176 31.31 32.86 -30.87
N LYS A 177 31.18 32.81 -29.54
CA LYS A 177 30.93 31.58 -28.77
C LYS A 177 29.58 30.98 -29.16
N THR A 178 28.53 31.77 -29.23
CA THR A 178 27.18 31.34 -29.65
C THR A 178 27.20 30.78 -31.06
N ALA A 179 27.89 31.41 -32.01
CA ALA A 179 28.04 30.89 -33.36
C ALA A 179 28.77 29.54 -33.41
N LYS A 180 29.73 29.31 -32.50
CA LYS A 180 30.41 28.01 -32.34
C LYS A 180 29.47 26.97 -31.71
N VAL A 181 28.65 27.34 -30.74
CA VAL A 181 27.63 26.47 -30.15
C VAL A 181 26.61 26.06 -31.21
N LEU A 182 26.08 27.02 -31.98
CA LEU A 182 25.13 26.76 -33.07
C LEU A 182 25.74 25.87 -34.16
N PHE A 183 27.03 26.01 -34.46
CA PHE A 183 27.73 25.10 -35.37
C PHE A 183 27.65 23.64 -34.88
N TYR A 184 27.96 23.39 -33.61
CA TYR A 184 27.86 22.03 -33.05
C TYR A 184 26.41 21.58 -32.89
N LEU A 185 25.47 22.48 -32.60
CA LEU A 185 24.05 22.17 -32.50
C LEU A 185 23.47 21.70 -33.84
N VAL A 186 23.85 22.35 -34.94
CA VAL A 186 23.48 21.89 -36.29
C VAL A 186 24.07 20.50 -36.55
N LEU A 187 25.35 20.27 -36.25
CA LEU A 187 25.93 18.93 -36.39
C LEU A 187 25.21 17.88 -35.53
N LEU A 188 24.84 18.24 -34.29
CA LEU A 188 24.10 17.39 -33.37
C LEU A 188 22.71 17.05 -33.92
N LEU A 189 22.02 18.02 -34.54
CA LEU A 189 20.69 17.82 -35.14
C LEU A 189 20.72 16.86 -36.33
N PHE A 190 21.84 16.81 -37.06
CA PHE A 190 22.04 15.86 -38.15
C PHE A 190 22.58 14.50 -37.68
N LEU A 191 23.02 14.36 -36.43
CA LEU A 191 23.53 13.11 -35.90
C LEU A 191 22.54 11.94 -36.01
N PRO A 192 21.22 12.08 -35.70
CA PRO A 192 20.28 10.98 -35.90
C PRO A 192 20.18 10.55 -37.37
N ALA A 193 20.25 11.49 -38.31
CA ALA A 193 20.22 11.19 -39.75
C ALA A 193 21.49 10.44 -40.19
N VAL A 194 22.66 10.81 -39.66
CA VAL A 194 23.93 10.10 -39.89
C VAL A 194 23.85 8.67 -39.32
N LEU A 195 23.35 8.52 -38.09
CA LEU A 195 23.19 7.22 -37.43
C LEU A 195 22.16 6.32 -38.14
N SER A 196 21.06 6.91 -38.61
CA SER A 196 20.04 6.23 -39.41
C SER A 196 20.60 5.77 -40.75
N ALA A 197 21.42 6.60 -41.42
CA ALA A 197 22.10 6.20 -42.64
C ALA A 197 23.15 5.09 -42.43
N LEU A 198 23.70 4.96 -41.22
CA LEU A 198 24.54 3.83 -40.82
C LEU A 198 23.74 2.57 -40.43
N ASP A 199 22.41 2.62 -40.51
CA ASP A 199 21.49 1.55 -40.08
C ASP A 199 21.60 1.21 -38.58
N ILE A 200 21.93 2.22 -37.76
CA ILE A 200 21.99 2.13 -36.28
C ILE A 200 20.65 2.61 -35.71
N THR A 201 19.55 2.00 -36.16
CA THR A 201 18.16 2.40 -35.84
C THR A 201 17.87 2.37 -34.34
N GLY A 202 18.41 1.37 -33.63
CA GLY A 202 18.24 1.23 -32.18
C GLY A 202 18.81 2.39 -31.34
N VAL A 203 19.63 3.27 -31.92
CA VAL A 203 20.17 4.46 -31.25
C VAL A 203 19.66 5.74 -31.91
N SER A 204 19.48 5.76 -33.23
CA SER A 204 19.07 6.97 -33.95
C SER A 204 17.66 7.42 -33.59
N GLU A 205 16.71 6.51 -33.39
CA GLU A 205 15.31 6.85 -33.07
C GLU A 205 15.16 7.50 -31.69
N PRO A 206 15.57 6.89 -30.56
CA PRO A 206 15.44 7.53 -29.25
C PRO A 206 16.19 8.87 -29.16
N PHE A 207 17.32 8.98 -29.85
CA PHE A 207 18.09 10.21 -29.90
C PHE A 207 17.39 11.30 -30.73
N ALA A 208 16.76 10.93 -31.86
CA ALA A 208 15.91 11.83 -32.64
C ALA A 208 14.72 12.31 -31.82
N ASP A 209 14.04 11.42 -31.10
CA ASP A 209 12.89 11.75 -30.26
C ASP A 209 13.26 12.69 -29.11
N MET A 210 14.42 12.47 -28.48
CA MET A 210 14.95 13.36 -27.47
C MET A 210 15.24 14.75 -28.05
N LEU A 211 15.90 14.84 -29.20
CA LEU A 211 16.16 16.12 -29.86
C LEU A 211 14.86 16.83 -30.29
N ASN A 212 13.91 16.10 -30.84
CA ASN A 212 12.59 16.62 -31.21
C ASN A 212 11.86 17.16 -29.98
N SER A 213 11.91 16.44 -28.86
CA SER A 213 11.33 16.87 -27.58
C SER A 213 12.00 18.15 -27.06
N MET A 214 13.33 18.23 -27.12
CA MET A 214 14.09 19.43 -26.73
C MET A 214 13.76 20.63 -27.63
N LEU A 215 13.61 20.43 -28.93
CA LEU A 215 13.21 21.50 -29.86
C LEU A 215 11.76 21.93 -29.63
N ALA A 216 10.85 20.99 -29.41
CA ALA A 216 9.44 21.26 -29.10
C ALA A 216 9.26 21.95 -27.73
N PHE A 217 10.21 21.79 -26.81
CA PHE A 217 10.22 22.51 -25.54
C PHE A 217 10.44 24.01 -25.72
N ILE A 218 11.16 24.47 -26.76
CA ILE A 218 11.46 25.90 -26.94
C ILE A 218 10.17 26.74 -27.16
N PRO A 219 9.27 26.39 -28.12
CA PRO A 219 7.99 27.09 -28.25
C PRO A 219 7.13 27.01 -26.98
N LYS A 220 7.08 25.84 -26.32
CA LYS A 220 6.33 25.62 -25.09
C LYS A 220 6.83 26.50 -23.95
N LEU A 221 8.14 26.65 -23.81
CA LEU A 221 8.78 27.50 -22.82
C LEU A 221 8.37 28.97 -23.00
N LEU A 222 8.36 29.46 -24.24
CA LEU A 222 7.91 30.82 -24.53
C LEU A 222 6.41 31.00 -24.22
N ALA A 223 5.57 30.03 -24.58
CA ALA A 223 4.14 30.06 -24.27
C ALA A 223 3.87 30.06 -22.76
N ALA A 224 4.56 29.20 -22.02
CA ALA A 224 4.47 29.13 -20.55
C ALA A 224 4.96 30.43 -19.90
N ALA A 225 6.08 30.99 -20.35
CA ALA A 225 6.59 32.26 -19.86
C ALA A 225 5.58 33.40 -20.09
N LEU A 226 4.94 33.43 -21.26
CA LEU A 226 3.89 34.40 -21.57
C LEU A 226 2.70 34.26 -20.60
N ILE A 227 2.25 33.03 -20.32
CA ILE A 227 1.16 32.76 -19.37
C ILE A 227 1.51 33.29 -17.97
N VAL A 228 2.71 33.00 -17.47
CA VAL A 228 3.15 33.47 -16.14
C VAL A 228 3.20 35.00 -16.10
N ILE A 229 3.75 35.64 -17.13
CA ILE A 229 3.82 37.10 -17.20
C ILE A 229 2.41 37.70 -17.17
N VAL A 230 1.53 37.25 -18.06
CA VAL A 230 0.15 37.77 -18.15
C VAL A 230 -0.61 37.52 -16.86
N GLY A 231 -0.57 36.29 -16.33
CA GLY A 231 -1.31 35.96 -15.12
C GLY A 231 -0.73 36.63 -13.87
N TYR A 232 0.59 36.90 -13.80
CA TYR A 232 1.16 37.73 -12.74
C TYR A 232 0.61 39.17 -12.78
N PHE A 233 0.52 39.77 -13.97
CA PHE A 233 -0.10 41.09 -14.14
C PHE A 233 -1.56 41.09 -13.70
N VAL A 234 -2.33 40.08 -14.12
CA VAL A 234 -3.74 39.93 -13.73
C VAL A 234 -3.88 39.74 -12.23
N ALA A 235 -3.11 38.83 -11.62
CA ALA A 235 -3.13 38.59 -10.18
C ALA A 235 -2.79 39.85 -9.40
N LYS A 236 -1.77 40.61 -9.84
CA LYS A 236 -1.37 41.87 -9.21
C LYS A 236 -2.48 42.92 -9.31
N LEU A 237 -3.14 43.02 -10.46
CA LEU A 237 -4.27 43.93 -10.65
C LEU A 237 -5.43 43.58 -9.71
N VAL A 238 -5.80 42.29 -9.65
CA VAL A 238 -6.87 41.82 -8.78
C VAL A 238 -6.54 42.05 -7.31
N ARG A 239 -5.30 41.78 -6.88
CA ARG A 239 -4.82 42.11 -5.53
C ARG A 239 -5.12 43.56 -5.18
N THR A 240 -4.73 44.50 -6.04
CA THR A 240 -4.93 45.93 -5.82
C THR A 240 -6.42 46.29 -5.76
N ILE A 241 -7.23 45.76 -6.67
CA ILE A 241 -8.68 45.99 -6.69
C ILE A 241 -9.33 45.47 -5.40
N VAL A 242 -9.05 44.22 -5.01
CA VAL A 242 -9.61 43.59 -3.81
C VAL A 242 -9.18 44.33 -2.55
N THR A 243 -7.91 44.69 -2.44
CA THR A 243 -7.38 45.43 -1.28
C THR A 243 -8.08 46.78 -1.16
N ASN A 244 -8.15 47.54 -2.25
CA ASN A 244 -8.77 48.87 -2.25
C ASN A 244 -10.28 48.80 -1.98
N PHE A 245 -10.97 47.81 -2.54
CA PHE A 245 -12.40 47.61 -2.31
C PHE A 245 -12.69 47.27 -0.84
N LEU A 246 -11.93 46.35 -0.24
CA LEU A 246 -12.13 45.96 1.16
C LEU A 246 -11.80 47.10 2.13
N HIS A 247 -10.80 47.91 1.80
CA HIS A 247 -10.52 49.17 2.49
C HIS A 247 -11.73 50.12 2.42
N ALA A 248 -12.36 50.27 1.26
CA ALA A 248 -13.53 51.14 1.10
C ALA A 248 -14.78 50.64 1.86
N VAL A 249 -14.96 49.32 1.94
CA VAL A 249 -16.05 48.67 2.70
C VAL A 249 -15.81 48.75 4.22
N GLY A 250 -14.59 49.06 4.65
CA GLY A 250 -14.25 49.25 6.06
C GLY A 250 -13.99 47.94 6.81
N LEU A 251 -13.41 46.95 6.14
CA LEU A 251 -13.02 45.66 6.74
C LEU A 251 -12.05 45.85 7.91
N GLU A 252 -11.35 46.97 7.97
CA GLU A 252 -10.47 47.40 9.06
C GLU A 252 -11.23 47.49 10.38
N ARG A 253 -12.43 48.08 10.35
CA ARG A 253 -13.27 48.27 11.55
C ARG A 253 -13.71 46.94 12.14
N LEU A 254 -13.92 45.93 11.29
CA LEU A 254 -14.23 44.57 11.72
C LEU A 254 -13.01 43.90 12.37
N GLY A 255 -11.83 44.04 11.77
CA GLY A 255 -10.58 43.52 12.34
C GLY A 255 -10.24 44.14 13.70
N GLU A 256 -10.49 45.44 13.86
CA GLU A 256 -10.33 46.15 15.14
C GLU A 256 -11.32 45.67 16.20
N ARG A 257 -12.61 45.50 15.85
CA ARG A 257 -13.63 44.97 16.78
C ARG A 257 -13.35 43.55 17.26
N LEU A 258 -12.67 42.77 16.43
CA LEU A 258 -12.26 41.39 16.73
C LEU A 258 -10.90 41.32 17.46
N GLY A 259 -10.22 42.45 17.69
CA GLY A 259 -8.93 42.50 18.38
C GLY A 259 -7.75 41.90 17.59
N LEU A 260 -7.95 41.58 16.31
CA LEU A 260 -6.96 40.94 15.43
C LEU A 260 -5.78 41.87 15.09
N SER A 261 -5.98 43.18 15.24
CA SER A 261 -4.97 44.21 14.98
C SER A 261 -3.76 44.16 15.92
N ARG A 262 -3.87 43.55 17.11
CA ARG A 262 -2.72 43.35 18.02
C ARG A 262 -1.84 42.16 17.65
N THR A 263 -2.41 41.18 16.95
CA THR A 263 -1.72 39.93 16.58
C THR A 263 -1.11 39.99 15.18
N MET A 264 -1.59 40.90 14.33
CA MET A 264 -1.09 41.12 12.97
C MET A 264 -0.13 42.31 12.97
N ASN A 265 1.17 42.05 12.79
CA ASN A 265 2.29 42.99 12.86
C ASN A 265 2.20 44.18 11.87
N GLY A 266 1.20 45.06 12.00
CA GLY A 266 1.03 46.27 11.18
C GLY A 266 0.46 46.03 9.78
N THR A 267 0.07 44.81 9.42
CA THR A 267 -0.59 44.51 8.13
C THR A 267 -2.11 44.67 8.23
N SER A 268 -2.72 45.42 7.29
CA SER A 268 -4.17 45.56 7.24
C SER A 268 -4.85 44.26 6.82
N LEU A 269 -6.02 43.97 7.41
CA LEU A 269 -6.80 42.76 7.08
C LEU A 269 -7.15 42.71 5.58
N SER A 270 -7.47 43.87 4.99
CA SER A 270 -7.71 44.03 3.56
C SER A 270 -6.50 43.67 2.69
N SER A 271 -5.28 44.02 3.11
CA SER A 271 -4.06 43.62 2.39
C SER A 271 -3.81 42.13 2.46
N ILE A 272 -4.13 41.49 3.59
CA ILE A 272 -4.00 40.02 3.73
C ILE A 272 -4.97 39.34 2.77
N VAL A 273 -6.23 39.75 2.74
CA VAL A 273 -7.22 39.19 1.81
C VAL A 273 -6.82 39.45 0.36
N GLY A 274 -6.29 40.63 0.04
CA GLY A 274 -5.74 40.93 -1.27
C GLY A 274 -4.56 40.04 -1.65
N ASN A 275 -3.64 39.76 -0.71
CA ASN A 275 -2.52 38.83 -0.92
C ASN A 275 -3.01 37.39 -1.12
N ILE A 276 -4.05 36.97 -0.39
CA ILE A 276 -4.65 35.65 -0.58
C ILE A 276 -5.25 35.56 -1.99
N ALA A 277 -6.00 36.59 -2.43
CA ALA A 277 -6.53 36.66 -3.79
C ALA A 277 -5.41 36.62 -4.85
N PHE A 278 -4.29 37.31 -4.60
CA PHE A 278 -3.11 37.23 -5.46
C PHE A 278 -2.59 35.80 -5.61
N ILE A 279 -2.36 35.11 -4.50
CA ILE A 279 -1.85 33.72 -4.48
C ILE A 279 -2.85 32.78 -5.14
N LEU A 280 -4.14 32.96 -4.88
CA LEU A 280 -5.22 32.13 -5.42
C LEU A 280 -5.32 32.23 -6.95
N ILE A 281 -4.95 33.35 -7.55
CA ILE A 281 -4.87 33.49 -9.01
C ILE A 281 -3.51 33.03 -9.56
N LEU A 282 -2.43 33.29 -8.80
CA LEU A 282 -1.08 32.94 -9.21
C LEU A 282 -0.87 31.42 -9.30
N ILE A 283 -1.39 30.65 -8.35
CA ILE A 283 -1.24 29.18 -8.34
C ILE A 283 -1.82 28.55 -9.62
N PRO A 284 -3.11 28.77 -9.99
CA PRO A 284 -3.66 28.29 -11.25
C PRO A 284 -2.89 28.79 -12.48
N THR A 285 -2.38 30.03 -12.44
CA THR A 285 -1.57 30.58 -13.54
C THR A 285 -0.27 29.80 -13.72
N VAL A 286 0.45 29.53 -12.63
CA VAL A 286 1.69 28.75 -12.65
C VAL A 286 1.40 27.33 -13.12
N ILE A 287 0.33 26.72 -12.63
CA ILE A 287 -0.13 25.41 -13.05
C ILE A 287 -0.43 25.39 -14.56
N ALA A 288 -1.18 26.37 -15.08
CA ALA A 288 -1.45 26.48 -16.52
C ALA A 288 -0.18 26.66 -17.35
N ALA A 289 0.83 27.35 -16.82
CA ALA A 289 2.13 27.45 -17.48
C ALA A 289 2.90 26.12 -17.46
N LEU A 290 2.86 25.38 -16.35
CA LEU A 290 3.47 24.05 -16.23
C LEU A 290 2.79 23.02 -17.14
N ASP A 291 1.47 23.09 -17.27
CA ASP A 291 0.66 22.31 -18.21
C ASP A 291 1.11 22.58 -19.65
N LYS A 292 1.32 23.85 -20.04
CA LYS A 292 1.88 24.18 -21.37
C LYS A 292 3.29 23.67 -21.62
N LEU A 293 4.07 23.38 -20.57
CA LEU A 293 5.37 22.74 -20.71
C LEU A 293 5.27 21.21 -20.90
N ASP A 294 4.05 20.63 -20.85
CA ASP A 294 3.78 19.19 -20.80
C ASP A 294 4.57 18.48 -19.70
N ILE A 295 4.72 19.13 -18.55
CA ILE A 295 5.34 18.52 -17.37
C ILE A 295 4.22 17.89 -16.53
N GLU A 296 3.55 16.88 -17.09
CA GLU A 296 2.40 16.19 -16.49
C GLU A 296 2.72 15.64 -15.08
N GLY A 297 3.94 15.13 -14.90
CA GLY A 297 4.40 14.56 -13.62
C GLY A 297 4.48 15.56 -12.45
N ILE A 298 4.38 16.87 -12.71
CA ILE A 298 4.35 17.91 -11.66
C ILE A 298 3.03 18.66 -11.68
N SER A 299 2.52 18.99 -12.87
CA SER A 299 1.30 19.78 -13.04
C SER A 299 0.06 19.03 -12.56
N ALA A 300 -0.09 17.73 -12.84
CA ALA A 300 -1.29 16.98 -12.47
C ALA A 300 -1.51 16.90 -10.95
N PRO A 301 -0.53 16.46 -10.12
CA PRO A 301 -0.72 16.48 -8.66
C PRO A 301 -0.97 17.89 -8.11
N ALA A 302 -0.38 18.93 -8.70
CA ALA A 302 -0.62 20.30 -8.29
C ALA A 302 -2.03 20.80 -8.63
N ILE A 303 -2.59 20.38 -9.77
CA ILE A 303 -3.99 20.64 -10.16
C ILE A 303 -4.94 19.96 -9.18
N ASP A 304 -4.68 18.69 -8.87
CA ASP A 304 -5.52 17.91 -7.95
C ASP A 304 -5.52 18.55 -6.56
N MET A 305 -4.34 18.90 -6.03
CA MET A 305 -4.25 19.61 -4.75
C MET A 305 -4.96 20.96 -4.76
N LEU A 306 -4.90 21.71 -5.86
CA LEU A 306 -5.65 22.96 -5.98
C LEU A 306 -7.15 22.71 -5.96
N ASN A 307 -7.63 21.72 -6.70
CA ASN A 307 -9.04 21.34 -6.74
C ASN A 307 -9.52 20.91 -5.35
N ASP A 308 -8.74 20.08 -4.65
CA ASP A 308 -9.03 19.65 -3.28
C ASP A 308 -9.12 20.84 -2.32
N VAL A 309 -8.20 21.80 -2.41
CA VAL A 309 -8.26 23.02 -1.59
C VAL A 309 -9.49 23.86 -1.92
N LEU A 310 -9.86 23.97 -3.20
CA LEU A 310 -11.02 24.74 -3.65
C LEU A 310 -12.34 24.09 -3.23
N THR A 311 -12.46 22.76 -3.24
CA THR A 311 -13.64 22.03 -2.76
C THR A 311 -13.72 22.02 -1.23
N MET A 312 -12.58 22.05 -0.55
CA MET A 312 -12.51 22.12 0.91
C MET A 312 -13.07 23.45 1.45
N LEU A 313 -12.95 24.56 0.74
CA LEU A 313 -13.43 25.88 1.18
C LEU A 313 -14.96 25.91 1.45
N PRO A 314 -15.84 25.51 0.50
CA PRO A 314 -17.27 25.34 0.77
C PRO A 314 -17.56 24.35 1.91
N ASN A 315 -16.86 23.21 1.92
CA ASN A 315 -17.09 22.15 2.90
C ASN A 315 -16.74 22.60 4.33
N ILE A 316 -15.65 23.35 4.50
CA ILE A 316 -15.28 23.96 5.79
C ILE A 316 -16.37 24.92 6.25
N ALA A 317 -16.94 25.74 5.36
CA ALA A 317 -18.00 26.67 5.74
C ALA A 317 -19.24 25.92 6.27
N VAL A 318 -19.66 24.85 5.58
CA VAL A 318 -20.77 23.98 6.01
C VAL A 318 -20.44 23.30 7.35
N ALA A 319 -19.22 22.77 7.49
CA ALA A 319 -18.76 22.12 8.71
C ALA A 319 -18.74 23.06 9.92
N VAL A 320 -18.29 24.31 9.76
CA VAL A 320 -18.32 25.33 10.83
C VAL A 320 -19.76 25.60 11.28
N VAL A 321 -20.68 25.78 10.32
CA VAL A 321 -22.11 25.97 10.64
C VAL A 321 -22.64 24.75 11.39
N LEU A 322 -22.31 23.54 10.93
CA LEU A 322 -22.77 22.30 11.53
C LEU A 322 -22.24 22.10 12.96
N ILE A 323 -20.99 22.46 13.24
CA ILE A 323 -20.41 22.46 14.60
C ILE A 323 -21.15 23.45 15.50
N LEU A 324 -21.41 24.68 15.01
CA LEU A 324 -22.14 25.69 15.80
C LEU A 324 -23.55 25.20 16.16
N VAL A 325 -24.25 24.60 15.20
CA VAL A 325 -25.57 23.96 15.41
C VAL A 325 -25.45 22.83 16.42
N GLY A 326 -24.42 21.98 16.30
CA GLY A 326 -24.17 20.87 17.21
C GLY A 326 -23.90 21.28 18.66
N LEU A 327 -23.11 22.33 18.87
CA LEU A 327 -22.87 22.90 20.19
C LEU A 327 -24.16 23.47 20.80
N TRP A 328 -25.00 24.10 19.99
CA TRP A 328 -26.29 24.60 20.43
C TRP A 328 -27.26 23.45 20.76
N ALA A 329 -27.40 22.49 19.86
CA ALA A 329 -28.27 21.32 20.00
C ALA A 329 -27.85 20.45 21.19
N GLY A 330 -26.55 20.22 21.39
CA GLY A 330 -26.03 19.46 22.52
C GLY A 330 -26.32 20.13 23.86
N ARG A 331 -26.19 21.46 23.96
CA ARG A 331 -26.60 22.21 25.17
C ARG A 331 -28.10 22.04 25.44
N MET A 332 -28.93 22.08 24.40
CA MET A 332 -30.38 21.90 24.54
C MET A 332 -30.72 20.48 24.99
N ALA A 333 -30.17 19.46 24.32
CA ALA A 333 -30.34 18.06 24.67
C ALA A 333 -29.89 17.77 26.11
N GLY A 334 -28.73 18.26 26.53
CA GLY A 334 -28.23 18.10 27.90
C GLY A 334 -29.17 18.72 28.95
N LYS A 335 -29.74 19.91 28.67
CA LYS A 335 -30.74 20.56 29.54
C LYS A 335 -32.03 19.76 29.61
N TRP A 336 -32.52 19.26 28.48
CA TRP A 336 -33.73 18.43 28.43
C TRP A 336 -33.54 17.12 29.21
N THR A 337 -32.42 16.43 29.01
CA THR A 337 -32.06 15.23 29.78
C THR A 337 -31.99 15.53 31.27
N THR A 338 -31.29 16.60 31.67
CA THR A 338 -31.20 17.00 33.08
C THR A 338 -32.59 17.26 33.68
N SER A 339 -33.44 17.98 32.95
CA SER A 339 -34.79 18.32 33.40
C SER A 339 -35.69 17.09 33.51
N PHE A 340 -35.58 16.17 32.55
CA PHE A 340 -36.34 14.92 32.53
C PHE A 340 -35.94 13.99 33.66
N LEU A 341 -34.64 13.76 33.86
CA LEU A 341 -34.13 12.90 34.95
C LEU A 341 -34.44 13.49 36.34
N ASN A 342 -34.42 14.81 36.49
CA ASN A 342 -34.84 15.46 37.73
C ASN A 342 -36.34 15.25 37.99
N LYS A 343 -37.20 15.36 36.96
CA LYS A 343 -38.65 15.09 37.06
C LYS A 343 -38.95 13.62 37.40
N LEU A 344 -38.13 12.69 36.95
CA LEU A 344 -38.23 11.27 37.31
C LEU A 344 -37.83 10.99 38.77
N GLY A 345 -37.34 12.00 39.52
CA GLY A 345 -36.95 11.82 40.91
C GLY A 345 -35.69 10.96 41.10
N ILE A 346 -34.84 10.84 40.07
CA ILE A 346 -33.61 10.03 40.15
C ILE A 346 -32.70 10.52 41.28
N ASN A 347 -32.68 11.83 41.55
CA ASN A 347 -31.93 12.40 42.67
C ASN A 347 -32.43 11.85 44.03
N SER A 348 -33.75 11.71 44.19
CA SER A 348 -34.37 11.20 45.42
C SER A 348 -34.09 9.72 45.62
N ILE A 349 -34.19 8.90 44.57
CA ILE A 349 -33.87 7.46 44.62
C ILE A 349 -32.39 7.25 45.00
N MET A 350 -31.49 8.06 44.44
CA MET A 350 -30.06 7.96 44.74
C MET A 350 -29.73 8.39 46.18
N SER A 351 -30.36 9.45 46.69
CA SER A 351 -30.13 9.90 48.08
C SER A 351 -30.51 8.84 49.13
N ASN A 352 -31.47 7.96 48.80
CA ASN A 352 -31.91 6.86 49.64
C ASN A 352 -30.98 5.63 49.56
N MET A 353 -30.24 5.50 48.46
CA MET A 353 -29.17 4.52 48.35
C MET A 353 -27.94 5.03 49.11
N LYS A 354 -27.75 4.57 50.37
CA LYS A 354 -26.55 4.83 51.21
C LYS A 354 -25.27 4.22 50.61
N VAL A 355 -24.91 4.59 49.38
CA VAL A 355 -23.72 4.17 48.66
C VAL A 355 -22.62 5.18 48.95
N GLY A 356 -21.84 4.91 50.00
CA GLY A 356 -20.78 5.80 50.47
C GLY A 356 -21.30 7.00 51.27
N SER A 357 -20.40 7.64 52.02
CA SER A 357 -20.66 8.84 52.84
C SER A 357 -20.91 10.10 52.02
N TRP A 358 -21.54 9.97 50.85
CA TRP A 358 -21.80 11.07 49.95
C TRP A 358 -23.17 11.67 50.25
N LYS A 359 -23.17 12.73 51.05
CA LYS A 359 -24.32 13.61 51.21
C LYS A 359 -24.11 14.80 50.28
N PRO A 360 -24.97 15.02 49.26
CA PRO A 360 -24.91 16.26 48.52
C PRO A 360 -25.31 17.38 49.48
N ASP A 361 -24.38 18.30 49.73
CA ASP A 361 -24.68 19.53 50.47
C ASP A 361 -25.61 20.39 49.60
N GLU A 362 -26.76 20.78 50.15
CA GLU A 362 -27.80 21.56 49.46
C GLU A 362 -27.35 23.01 49.15
N THR A 363 -26.25 23.46 49.76
CA THR A 363 -25.81 24.87 49.68
C THR A 363 -24.68 25.13 48.68
N THR A 364 -24.04 24.10 48.16
CA THR A 364 -23.03 24.22 47.10
C THR A 364 -23.53 23.59 45.82
N ASN A 365 -23.03 24.09 44.69
CA ASN A 365 -23.33 23.69 43.31
C ASN A 365 -22.95 22.21 43.05
N SER A 366 -23.54 21.28 43.81
CA SER A 366 -23.08 19.92 43.99
C SER A 366 -23.33 19.14 42.70
N PHE A 367 -22.33 18.34 42.34
CA PHE A 367 -22.33 17.52 41.13
C PHE A 367 -23.42 16.46 41.21
N THR A 368 -24.68 16.81 40.93
CA THR A 368 -25.76 15.84 40.85
C THR A 368 -25.53 14.90 39.67
N ILE A 369 -25.75 13.60 39.84
CA ILE A 369 -25.62 12.58 38.76
C ILE A 369 -26.42 13.00 37.52
N THR A 370 -27.61 13.57 37.73
CA THR A 370 -28.46 14.11 36.67
C THR A 370 -27.77 15.20 35.84
N ARG A 371 -26.96 16.06 36.47
CA ARG A 371 -26.18 17.10 35.77
C ARG A 371 -24.96 16.50 35.05
N ILE A 372 -24.32 15.48 35.63
CA ILE A 372 -23.24 14.73 34.98
C ILE A 372 -23.76 14.07 33.71
N LEU A 373 -24.90 13.36 33.79
CA LEU A 373 -25.56 12.75 32.62
C LEU A 373 -25.97 13.81 31.58
N GLY A 374 -26.45 14.98 32.03
CA GLY A 374 -26.71 16.11 31.15
C GLY A 374 -25.47 16.60 30.39
N TYR A 375 -24.31 16.69 31.06
CA TYR A 375 -23.05 17.04 30.41
C TYR A 375 -22.54 15.95 29.46
N ILE A 376 -22.70 14.67 29.82
CA ILE A 376 -22.37 13.54 28.94
C ILE A 376 -23.22 13.62 27.66
N VAL A 377 -24.54 13.81 27.77
CA VAL A 377 -25.41 13.95 26.59
C VAL A 377 -25.02 15.17 25.76
N HIS A 378 -24.73 16.31 26.39
CA HIS A 378 -24.24 17.49 25.66
C HIS A 378 -22.95 17.18 24.90
N PHE A 379 -21.97 16.54 25.56
CA PHE A 379 -20.71 16.17 24.94
C PHE A 379 -20.91 15.19 23.78
N VAL A 380 -21.72 14.13 23.97
CA VAL A 380 -22.00 13.14 22.93
C VAL A 380 -22.66 13.78 21.72
N VAL A 381 -23.72 14.57 21.94
CA VAL A 381 -24.42 15.24 20.82
C VAL A 381 -23.47 16.21 20.12
N ALA A 382 -22.72 17.05 20.86
CA ALA A 382 -21.74 17.93 20.25
C ALA A 382 -20.68 17.17 19.44
N LEU A 383 -20.18 16.04 19.96
CA LEU A 383 -19.22 15.17 19.30
C LEU A 383 -19.79 14.56 18.01
N LEU A 384 -21.07 14.15 17.99
CA LEU A 384 -21.72 13.63 16.77
C LEU A 384 -21.73 14.66 15.65
N PHE A 385 -22.10 15.90 15.96
CA PHE A 385 -22.04 16.98 14.96
C PHE A 385 -20.59 17.29 14.55
N ILE A 386 -19.62 17.18 15.46
CA ILE A 386 -18.20 17.35 15.10
C ILE A 386 -17.77 16.22 14.14
N VAL A 387 -18.17 14.97 14.37
CA VAL A 387 -17.87 13.84 13.48
C VAL A 387 -18.44 14.09 12.08
N GLU A 388 -19.71 14.50 11.99
CA GLU A 388 -20.35 14.83 10.71
C GLU A 388 -19.65 16.01 10.00
N ALA A 389 -19.27 17.04 10.76
CA ALA A 389 -18.53 18.17 10.22
C ALA A 389 -17.15 17.76 9.68
N LEU A 390 -16.44 16.87 10.39
CA LEU A 390 -15.16 16.32 9.94
C LEU A 390 -15.32 15.44 8.69
N GLN A 391 -16.43 14.70 8.59
CA GLN A 391 -16.74 13.87 7.42
C GLN A 391 -17.02 14.72 6.17
N ILE A 392 -17.73 15.85 6.32
CA ILE A 392 -17.95 16.82 5.23
C ILE A 392 -16.62 17.42 4.72
N VAL A 393 -15.65 17.63 5.62
CA VAL A 393 -14.31 18.13 5.28
C VAL A 393 -13.38 16.99 4.81
N GLU A 394 -13.89 15.76 4.72
CA GLU A 394 -13.16 14.57 4.25
C GLU A 394 -11.94 14.19 5.12
N LEU A 395 -11.97 14.53 6.42
CA LEU A 395 -10.91 14.22 7.37
C LEU A 395 -11.11 12.82 7.98
N GLU A 396 -11.04 11.78 7.14
CA GLU A 396 -11.37 10.38 7.49
C GLU A 396 -10.62 9.87 8.73
N PHE A 397 -9.34 10.24 8.87
CA PHE A 397 -8.55 9.89 10.05
C PHE A 397 -9.16 10.46 11.34
N LEU A 398 -9.53 11.74 11.35
CA LEU A 398 -10.13 12.38 12.52
C LEU A 398 -11.53 11.83 12.81
N VAL A 399 -12.29 11.49 11.76
CA VAL A 399 -13.58 10.79 11.87
C VAL A 399 -13.39 9.43 12.55
N THR A 400 -12.39 8.65 12.14
CA THR A 400 -12.09 7.34 12.72
C THR A 400 -11.73 7.44 14.21
N LEU A 401 -10.92 8.44 14.58
CA LEU A 401 -10.60 8.66 15.99
C LEU A 401 -11.84 9.08 16.80
N ALA A 402 -12.62 10.02 16.29
CA ALA A 402 -13.81 10.53 16.98
C ALA A 402 -14.92 9.47 17.11
N THR A 403 -15.13 8.65 16.08
CA THR A 403 -16.04 7.49 16.13
C THR A 403 -15.53 6.39 17.06
N GLY A 404 -14.21 6.20 17.16
CA GLY A 404 -13.60 5.33 18.16
C GLY A 404 -13.93 5.78 19.59
N VAL A 405 -13.89 7.08 19.88
CA VAL A 405 -14.33 7.63 21.18
C VAL A 405 -15.82 7.35 21.40
N PHE A 406 -16.66 7.51 20.39
CA PHE A 406 -18.09 7.21 20.49
C PHE A 406 -18.36 5.73 20.81
N ALA A 407 -17.65 4.81 20.15
CA ALA A 407 -17.75 3.38 20.40
C ALA A 407 -17.34 2.98 21.83
N TYR A 408 -16.50 3.79 22.49
CA TYR A 408 -16.07 3.60 23.87
C TYR A 408 -17.06 4.13 24.92
N ILE A 409 -18.03 4.98 24.55
CA ILE A 409 -18.99 5.55 25.51
C ILE A 409 -19.92 4.48 26.11
N PRO A 410 -20.53 3.57 25.33
CA PRO A 410 -21.35 2.49 25.87
C PRO A 410 -20.61 1.60 26.86
N SER A 411 -19.34 1.26 26.61
CA SER A 411 -18.53 0.47 27.53
C SER A 411 -18.26 1.19 28.84
N VAL A 412 -17.93 2.49 28.79
CA VAL A 412 -17.77 3.30 30.00
C VAL A 412 -19.06 3.34 30.83
N ILE A 413 -20.20 3.55 30.19
CA ILE A 413 -21.51 3.56 30.88
C ILE A 413 -21.77 2.20 31.52
N ALA A 414 -21.59 1.10 30.78
CA ALA A 414 -21.79 -0.24 31.29
C ALA A 414 -20.86 -0.56 32.48
N ALA A 415 -19.59 -0.16 32.42
CA ALA A 415 -18.63 -0.33 33.52
C ALA A 415 -19.05 0.43 34.79
N VAL A 416 -19.52 1.67 34.64
CA VAL A 416 -20.05 2.48 35.75
C VAL A 416 -21.29 1.82 36.36
N VAL A 417 -22.20 1.33 35.53
CA VAL A 417 -23.42 0.62 35.98
C VAL A 417 -23.07 -0.68 36.71
N ILE A 418 -22.16 -1.50 36.17
CA ILE A 418 -21.69 -2.74 36.80
C ILE A 418 -21.09 -2.44 38.18
N LEU A 419 -20.22 -1.43 38.29
CA LEU A 419 -19.65 -1.00 39.57
C LEU A 419 -20.74 -0.54 40.55
N ALA A 420 -21.67 0.29 40.11
CA ALA A 420 -22.75 0.80 40.96
C ALA A 420 -23.62 -0.35 41.51
N VAL A 421 -24.01 -1.29 40.64
CA VAL A 421 -24.78 -2.48 41.02
C VAL A 421 -23.98 -3.38 41.95
N GLY A 422 -22.70 -3.63 41.66
CA GLY A 422 -21.83 -4.46 42.50
C GLY A 422 -21.63 -3.89 43.91
N LEU A 423 -21.41 -2.58 44.03
CA LEU A 423 -21.33 -1.88 45.32
C LEU A 423 -22.65 -1.97 46.09
N TYR A 424 -23.78 -1.83 45.40
CA TYR A 424 -25.11 -1.95 45.99
C TYR A 424 -25.39 -3.37 46.50
N LEU A 425 -25.18 -4.38 45.65
CA LEU A 425 -25.34 -5.80 45.99
C LEU A 425 -24.42 -6.21 47.13
N GLY A 426 -23.14 -5.83 47.11
CA GLY A 426 -22.21 -6.15 48.19
C GLY A 426 -22.67 -5.61 49.54
N ASN A 427 -23.24 -4.39 49.57
CA ASN A 427 -23.79 -3.81 50.79
C ASN A 427 -25.06 -4.51 51.27
N ILE A 428 -25.96 -4.92 50.36
CA ILE A 428 -27.14 -5.72 50.70
C ILE A 428 -26.71 -7.06 51.27
N THR A 429 -25.80 -7.76 50.58
CA THR A 429 -25.30 -9.06 51.00
C THR A 429 -24.71 -9.00 52.41
N LYS A 430 -23.93 -7.95 52.73
CA LYS A 430 -23.44 -7.75 54.11
C LYS A 430 -24.58 -7.67 55.12
N LYS A 431 -25.61 -6.86 54.85
CA LYS A 431 -26.75 -6.67 55.75
C LYS A 431 -27.50 -7.99 55.94
N VAL A 432 -27.92 -8.61 54.84
CA VAL A 432 -28.68 -9.87 54.84
C VAL A 432 -27.90 -10.96 55.56
N LEU A 433 -26.61 -11.14 55.24
CA LEU A 433 -25.80 -12.19 55.84
C LEU A 433 -25.51 -11.92 57.33
N SER A 434 -25.33 -10.66 57.73
CA SER A 434 -25.19 -10.29 59.16
C SER A 434 -26.48 -10.51 59.98
N SER A 435 -27.64 -10.51 59.33
CA SER A 435 -28.95 -10.75 59.94
C SER A 435 -29.29 -12.24 60.06
N ILE A 436 -28.89 -13.07 59.09
CA ILE A 436 -29.20 -14.51 59.08
C ILE A 436 -28.18 -15.33 59.86
N LEU A 437 -26.90 -14.96 59.82
CA LEU A 437 -25.84 -15.72 60.50
C LEU A 437 -25.88 -15.47 62.02
N ASN A 438 -25.79 -16.55 62.79
CA ASN A 438 -25.66 -16.53 64.25
C ASN A 438 -24.23 -16.96 64.65
N GLY A 439 -23.60 -16.24 65.58
CA GLY A 439 -22.25 -16.54 66.11
C GLY A 439 -21.28 -15.34 66.17
N ASN A 440 -20.15 -15.49 66.86
CA ASN A 440 -19.18 -14.41 67.10
C ASN A 440 -18.51 -13.87 65.81
N ASN A 441 -18.38 -14.69 64.76
CA ASN A 441 -17.65 -14.33 63.54
C ASN A 441 -18.55 -13.93 62.35
N LYS A 442 -19.86 -13.75 62.56
CA LYS A 442 -20.82 -13.42 61.48
C LYS A 442 -20.47 -12.16 60.70
N ASN A 443 -19.93 -11.15 61.37
CA ASN A 443 -19.52 -9.88 60.74
C ASN A 443 -18.33 -10.04 59.81
N VAL A 444 -17.43 -10.97 60.10
CA VAL A 444 -16.26 -11.27 59.27
C VAL A 444 -16.74 -11.93 57.97
N LEU A 445 -17.59 -12.96 58.08
CA LEU A 445 -18.10 -13.69 56.91
C LEU A 445 -18.98 -12.79 56.01
N ALA A 446 -19.84 -11.97 56.60
CA ALA A 446 -20.63 -10.96 55.88
C ALA A 446 -19.77 -9.89 55.20
N THR A 447 -18.63 -9.53 55.78
CA THR A 447 -17.70 -8.56 55.19
C THR A 447 -16.89 -9.19 54.04
N ILE A 448 -16.45 -10.44 54.19
CA ILE A 448 -15.80 -11.19 53.10
C ILE A 448 -16.75 -11.32 51.90
N ALA A 449 -18.01 -11.71 52.12
CA ALA A 449 -19.00 -11.83 51.06
C ALA A 449 -19.24 -10.50 50.32
N LYS A 450 -19.32 -9.38 51.06
CA LYS A 450 -19.41 -8.04 50.45
C LYS A 450 -18.22 -7.75 49.54
N TYR A 451 -16.99 -7.92 50.04
CA TYR A 451 -15.80 -7.59 49.27
C TYR A 451 -15.61 -8.53 48.09
N ALA A 452 -16.00 -9.81 48.20
CA ALA A 452 -16.00 -10.75 47.08
C ALA A 452 -16.88 -10.24 45.91
N ILE A 453 -18.10 -9.77 46.19
CA ILE A 453 -19.00 -9.21 45.17
C ILE A 453 -18.43 -7.91 44.56
N ILE A 454 -17.87 -7.03 45.39
CA ILE A 454 -17.30 -5.76 44.91
C ILE A 454 -16.08 -6.01 44.01
N ILE A 455 -15.20 -6.92 44.41
CA ILE A 455 -14.02 -7.30 43.63
C ILE A 455 -14.45 -7.91 42.30
N MET A 456 -15.45 -8.80 42.30
CA MET A 456 -16.00 -9.37 41.07
C MET A 456 -16.57 -8.30 40.12
N ALA A 457 -17.37 -7.37 40.66
CA ALA A 457 -17.90 -6.25 39.88
C ALA A 457 -16.81 -5.32 39.35
N PHE A 458 -15.73 -5.11 40.11
CA PHE A 458 -14.57 -4.34 39.65
C PHE A 458 -13.88 -5.01 38.46
N PHE A 459 -13.60 -6.31 38.53
CA PHE A 459 -13.03 -7.07 37.41
C PHE A 459 -13.96 -7.05 36.18
N MET A 460 -15.27 -7.22 36.35
CA MET A 460 -16.25 -7.12 35.26
C MET A 460 -16.30 -5.72 34.64
N ALA A 461 -16.15 -4.66 35.44
CA ALA A 461 -16.09 -3.30 34.93
C ALA A 461 -14.80 -3.01 34.15
N LEU A 462 -13.65 -3.54 34.59
CA LEU A 462 -12.40 -3.46 33.81
C LEU A 462 -12.51 -4.18 32.48
N ASP A 463 -13.13 -5.36 32.47
CA ASP A 463 -13.37 -6.14 31.25
C ASP A 463 -14.25 -5.35 30.26
N GLN A 464 -15.33 -4.74 30.76
CA GLN A 464 -16.20 -3.89 29.95
C GLN A 464 -15.47 -2.68 29.36
N LEU A 465 -14.52 -2.07 30.08
CA LEU A 465 -13.68 -0.99 29.58
C LEU A 465 -12.65 -1.46 28.54
N GLY A 466 -12.52 -2.76 28.26
CA GLY A 466 -11.53 -3.27 27.32
C GLY A 466 -10.08 -3.14 27.81
N ILE A 467 -9.86 -2.86 29.10
CA ILE A 467 -8.53 -2.63 29.66
C ILE A 467 -7.86 -4.00 29.84
N ALA A 468 -7.00 -4.36 28.88
CA ALA A 468 -6.20 -5.59 28.92
C ALA A 468 -7.03 -6.82 29.35
N GLN A 469 -8.16 -7.04 28.68
CA GLN A 469 -9.17 -8.06 29.03
C GLN A 469 -8.55 -9.43 29.32
N SER A 470 -7.57 -9.85 28.51
CA SER A 470 -6.86 -11.12 28.69
C SER A 470 -6.07 -11.18 30.00
N ILE A 471 -5.38 -10.10 30.37
CA ILE A 471 -4.62 -10.00 31.62
C ILE A 471 -5.57 -9.98 32.81
N VAL A 472 -6.63 -9.17 32.74
CA VAL A 472 -7.66 -9.04 33.80
C VAL A 472 -8.37 -10.38 34.03
N ASN A 473 -8.84 -11.04 32.97
CA ASN A 473 -9.51 -12.33 33.04
C ASN A 473 -8.56 -13.43 33.55
N SER A 474 -7.32 -13.49 33.06
CA SER A 474 -6.33 -14.47 33.54
C SER A 474 -6.01 -14.29 35.01
N ALA A 475 -5.84 -13.04 35.47
CA ALA A 475 -5.61 -12.74 36.87
C ALA A 475 -6.81 -13.16 37.73
N PHE A 476 -8.03 -12.89 37.27
CA PHE A 476 -9.25 -13.32 37.95
C PHE A 476 -9.34 -14.86 38.04
N ILE A 477 -9.16 -15.57 36.93
CA ILE A 477 -9.16 -17.04 36.89
C ILE A 477 -8.08 -17.61 37.82
N LEU A 478 -6.88 -17.02 37.84
CA LEU A 478 -5.77 -17.50 38.67
C LEU A 478 -6.02 -17.26 40.16
N VAL A 479 -6.55 -16.09 40.52
CA VAL A 479 -6.92 -15.79 41.92
C VAL A 479 -8.07 -16.69 42.38
N LEU A 480 -9.13 -16.82 41.58
CA LEU A 480 -10.29 -17.62 41.94
C LEU A 480 -9.95 -19.12 41.94
N GLY A 481 -9.17 -19.58 40.96
CA GLY A 481 -8.64 -20.94 40.87
C GLY A 481 -7.70 -21.27 42.01
N GLY A 482 -6.81 -20.33 42.39
CA GLY A 482 -5.93 -20.46 43.55
C GLY A 482 -6.71 -20.57 44.86
N LEU A 483 -7.73 -19.74 45.05
CA LEU A 483 -8.64 -19.83 46.20
C LEU A 483 -9.41 -21.16 46.20
N ALA A 484 -9.95 -21.58 45.06
CA ALA A 484 -10.67 -22.84 44.93
C ALA A 484 -9.76 -24.04 45.27
N LEU A 485 -8.51 -24.04 44.80
CA LEU A 485 -7.51 -25.04 45.15
C LEU A 485 -7.16 -24.99 46.63
N ALA A 486 -6.94 -23.81 47.21
CA ALA A 486 -6.62 -23.65 48.62
C ALA A 486 -7.75 -24.18 49.53
N PHE A 487 -9.01 -23.82 49.22
CA PHE A 487 -10.17 -24.36 49.94
C PHE A 487 -10.31 -25.87 49.72
N GLY A 488 -10.20 -26.34 48.48
CA GLY A 488 -10.29 -27.76 48.14
C GLY A 488 -9.25 -28.61 48.88
N LEU A 489 -8.00 -28.15 48.93
CA LEU A 489 -6.93 -28.81 49.69
C LEU A 489 -7.14 -28.70 51.20
N SER A 490 -7.57 -27.54 51.71
CA SER A 490 -7.83 -27.35 53.14
C SER A 490 -8.94 -28.26 53.65
N PHE A 491 -10.06 -28.37 52.92
CA PHE A 491 -11.15 -29.28 53.26
C PHE A 491 -10.82 -30.75 52.95
N GLY A 492 -10.13 -31.04 51.86
CA GLY A 492 -9.78 -32.41 51.46
C GLY A 492 -8.75 -33.05 52.41
N LEU A 493 -7.69 -32.33 52.75
CA LEU A 493 -6.67 -32.80 53.69
C LEU A 493 -7.17 -32.74 55.14
N GLY A 494 -7.83 -31.64 55.54
CA GLY A 494 -8.34 -31.47 56.90
C GLY A 494 -9.61 -32.30 57.22
N GLY A 495 -10.37 -32.69 56.20
CA GLY A 495 -11.57 -33.51 56.34
C GLY A 495 -11.32 -35.01 56.25
N ARG A 496 -10.05 -35.44 56.06
CA ARG A 496 -9.69 -36.84 55.88
C ARG A 496 -10.11 -37.72 57.05
N GLU A 497 -9.80 -37.32 58.30
CA GLU A 497 -10.23 -38.09 59.47
C GLU A 497 -11.75 -38.14 59.60
N PHE A 498 -12.45 -37.04 59.29
CA PHE A 498 -13.91 -36.99 59.33
C PHE A 498 -14.53 -37.96 58.32
N ALA A 499 -14.04 -37.95 57.08
CA ALA A 499 -14.48 -38.88 56.04
C ALA A 499 -14.20 -40.34 56.43
N ALA A 500 -13.00 -40.63 56.94
CA ALA A 500 -12.62 -41.97 57.40
C ALA A 500 -13.53 -42.47 58.53
N ASN A 501 -13.82 -41.62 59.51
CA ASN A 501 -14.72 -41.96 60.63
C ASN A 501 -16.18 -42.13 60.19
N TYR A 502 -16.63 -41.38 59.18
CA TYR A 502 -17.97 -41.53 58.65
C TYR A 502 -18.13 -42.84 57.87
N LEU A 503 -17.15 -43.16 57.02
CA LEU A 503 -17.07 -44.44 56.29
C LEU A 503 -16.97 -45.63 57.26
N SER A 504 -16.16 -45.56 58.30
CA SER A 504 -16.03 -46.65 59.29
C SER A 504 -17.31 -46.86 60.10
N LYS A 505 -18.03 -45.79 60.47
CA LYS A 505 -19.35 -45.92 61.10
C LYS A 505 -20.35 -46.61 60.18
N MET A 506 -20.33 -46.27 58.89
CA MET A 506 -21.19 -46.90 57.89
C MET A 506 -20.84 -48.37 57.69
N GLU A 507 -19.55 -48.72 57.67
CA GLU A 507 -19.06 -50.11 57.60
C GLU A 507 -19.46 -50.92 58.83
N ASN A 508 -19.30 -50.37 60.04
CA ASN A 508 -19.70 -51.04 61.28
C ASN A 508 -21.21 -51.31 61.33
N ASN A 509 -22.04 -50.33 60.94
CA ASN A 509 -23.49 -50.51 60.85
C ASN A 509 -23.90 -51.59 59.83
N LEU A 510 -23.08 -51.84 58.80
CA LEU A 510 -23.30 -52.91 57.84
C LEU A 510 -22.83 -54.27 58.37
N SER A 511 -21.80 -54.31 59.21
CA SER A 511 -21.26 -55.55 59.80
C SER A 511 -22.19 -56.19 60.86
N ASP A 512 -23.00 -55.38 61.55
CA ASP A 512 -24.05 -55.86 62.46
C ASP A 512 -25.24 -56.50 61.73
N ILE A 513 -25.29 -56.43 60.39
CA ILE A 513 -26.29 -57.08 59.52
C ILE A 513 -25.72 -58.40 58.95
N SER A 514 -24.95 -59.15 59.73
CA SER A 514 -24.54 -60.52 59.37
C SER A 514 -25.56 -61.53 59.91
N VAL A 515 -26.29 -62.17 58.99
CA VAL A 515 -27.35 -63.13 59.27
C VAL A 515 -26.82 -64.34 60.04
N ASP A 516 -27.34 -64.53 61.26
CA ASP A 516 -27.23 -65.77 62.01
C ASP A 516 -27.94 -66.90 61.23
N LYS A 517 -27.14 -67.69 60.48
CA LYS A 517 -27.60 -68.78 59.61
C LYS A 517 -28.44 -69.82 60.35
N GLU A 518 -28.40 -69.85 61.68
CA GLU A 518 -29.14 -70.80 62.52
C GLU A 518 -30.60 -70.37 62.79
N LYS A 519 -30.93 -69.08 62.67
CA LYS A 519 -32.32 -68.58 62.76
C LYS A 519 -33.06 -68.61 61.42
N ALA A 520 -32.33 -68.46 60.31
CA ALA A 520 -32.91 -68.52 58.97
C ALA A 520 -33.40 -69.94 58.60
N LYS A 521 -32.71 -70.99 59.06
CA LYS A 521 -33.12 -72.38 58.82
C LYS A 521 -34.40 -72.77 59.55
N ARG A 522 -34.59 -72.31 60.80
CA ARG A 522 -35.78 -72.63 61.62
C ARG A 522 -37.07 -72.02 61.07
N LYS A 523 -37.01 -70.81 60.49
CA LYS A 523 -38.17 -70.16 59.85
C LYS A 523 -38.57 -70.77 58.50
N ALA A 524 -37.62 -71.39 57.78
CA ALA A 524 -37.90 -72.03 56.50
C ALA A 524 -38.72 -73.34 56.65
N GLU A 525 -38.60 -74.04 57.80
CA GLU A 525 -39.36 -75.27 58.08
C GLU A 525 -40.80 -75.01 58.57
N GLU A 526 -41.08 -73.84 59.16
CA GLU A 526 -42.42 -73.42 59.58
C GLU A 526 -43.31 -72.93 58.42
N SER A 527 -42.72 -72.47 57.31
CA SER A 527 -43.45 -71.79 56.22
C SER A 527 -44.00 -72.72 55.12
N GLN A 528 -43.96 -74.05 55.29
CA GLN A 528 -44.46 -75.05 54.32
C GLN A 528 -45.78 -75.73 54.71
N ARG A 529 -46.38 -75.38 55.86
CA ARG A 529 -47.72 -75.82 56.24
C ARG A 529 -48.64 -74.61 56.15
N ASP A 530 -49.79 -74.79 55.50
CA ASP A 530 -50.93 -73.86 55.45
C ASP A 530 -50.90 -72.84 54.30
N ASP A 531 -51.46 -73.20 53.13
CA ASP A 531 -52.46 -72.37 52.41
C ASP A 531 -53.00 -73.08 51.15
N TRP A 532 -54.18 -73.71 51.23
CA TRP A 532 -55.10 -73.91 50.09
C TRP A 532 -56.53 -74.06 50.64
N THR A 533 -57.42 -73.10 50.36
CA THR A 533 -58.87 -73.28 50.51
C THR A 533 -59.54 -73.21 49.13
N THR A 534 -60.28 -74.25 48.77
CA THR A 534 -61.05 -74.34 47.51
C THR A 534 -62.47 -73.86 47.78
N SER A 535 -62.98 -72.90 47.00
CA SER A 535 -64.40 -72.51 47.02
C SER A 535 -65.03 -72.76 45.65
N MET A 536 -66.28 -73.25 45.65
CA MET A 536 -67.06 -73.63 44.47
C MET A 536 -68.15 -72.58 44.23
N ASN A 537 -68.28 -72.07 43.00
CA ASN A 537 -69.33 -71.12 42.64
C ASN A 537 -70.66 -71.84 42.35
N GLU A 538 -71.80 -71.15 42.56
CA GLU A 538 -73.16 -71.70 42.45
C GLU A 538 -73.60 -72.13 41.02
N ASP A 539 -72.76 -71.91 40.00
CA ASP A 539 -72.98 -72.37 38.62
C ASP A 539 -72.16 -73.63 38.25
N GLY A 540 -71.46 -74.23 39.22
CA GLY A 540 -70.68 -75.45 39.04
C GLY A 540 -69.31 -75.24 38.38
N THR A 541 -68.81 -74.00 38.27
CA THR A 541 -67.45 -73.73 37.81
C THR A 541 -66.51 -73.35 38.96
N ILE A 542 -65.26 -73.81 38.89
CA ILE A 542 -64.18 -73.51 39.84
C ILE A 542 -63.21 -72.55 39.14
N ASP A 543 -63.06 -71.33 39.65
CA ASP A 543 -62.00 -70.41 39.21
C ASP A 543 -60.91 -70.31 40.29
N ASN A 544 -59.70 -70.75 39.93
CA ASN A 544 -58.52 -70.71 40.78
C ASN A 544 -57.63 -69.56 40.30
N GLN A 545 -57.85 -68.35 40.81
CA GLN A 545 -56.93 -67.22 40.61
C GLN A 545 -56.18 -66.86 41.89
N PRO A 546 -54.83 -66.89 41.86
CA PRO A 546 -54.02 -66.39 42.95
C PRO A 546 -54.11 -64.86 43.05
N ASN A 547 -54.27 -64.40 44.29
CA ASN A 547 -54.46 -63.01 44.70
C ASN A 547 -53.31 -62.12 44.16
N ARG A 548 -53.60 -61.15 43.27
CA ARG A 548 -52.64 -60.11 42.84
C ARG A 548 -52.93 -58.80 43.59
N PRO A 549 -51.97 -58.25 44.35
CA PRO A 549 -52.09 -56.91 44.93
C PRO A 549 -51.94 -55.82 43.86
N ASP A 550 -52.79 -54.79 43.95
CA ASP A 550 -52.79 -53.57 43.14
C ASP A 550 -51.63 -52.63 43.51
N ASP A 551 -50.79 -52.27 42.53
CA ASP A 551 -49.72 -51.29 42.69
C ASP A 551 -50.18 -49.91 42.18
N GLY A 552 -50.66 -49.07 43.11
CA GLY A 552 -51.02 -47.67 42.88
C GLY A 552 -49.82 -46.72 42.91
N PHE A 553 -49.64 -45.93 41.85
CA PHE A 553 -48.73 -44.78 41.77
C PHE A 553 -49.16 -43.62 42.70
N PRO A 554 -48.21 -42.75 43.08
CA PRO A 554 -48.49 -41.31 43.02
C PRO A 554 -47.51 -40.57 42.09
N ARG A 555 -48.07 -39.69 41.24
CA ARG A 555 -47.34 -38.70 40.45
C ARG A 555 -47.19 -37.41 41.27
N GLU A 556 -46.00 -36.84 41.30
CA GLU A 556 -45.77 -35.38 41.33
C GLU A 556 -44.60 -35.03 40.41
#